data_AF-A0A7W1FB50-F1
#
_entry.id   AF-A0A7W1FB50-F1
#
_cell.length_a   1.000
_cell.length_b   1.000
_cell.length_c   1.000
_cell.angle_alpha   90.00
_cell.angle_beta   90.00
_cell.angle_gamma   90.00
#
_symmetry.space_group_name_H-M   'P 1'
#
loop_
_entity.id
_entity.type
_entity.pdbx_description
1 polymer ?
#
loop_
_entity_poly.entity_id
_entity_poly.type
_entity_poly.pdbx_seq_one_letter_code
_entity_poly.pdbx_strand_id
1 'polypeptide(L)' 'MKDLLFAVLALISAVAAGYFLYSFQKYDNSTSLVIGIIMALLAIVFGGLFMFGKVNRHDDIHITE' A
#
# COMPACT_ATOMS: atom_id res chain seq x y z
N MET A 1 0.95 -0.64 -17.01
CA MET A 1 0.84 -1.98 -16.38
C MET A 1 1.52 -2.04 -15.01
N LYS A 2 2.78 -1.59 -14.88
CA LYS A 2 3.54 -1.60 -13.61
C LYS A 2 2.84 -0.79 -12.49
N ASP A 3 2.28 0.37 -12.82
CA ASP A 3 1.53 1.20 -11.86
C ASP A 3 0.30 0.48 -11.30
N LEU A 4 -0.45 -0.22 -12.16
CA LEU A 4 -1.61 -1.02 -11.75
C LEU A 4 -1.19 -2.15 -10.81
N LEU A 5 -0.06 -2.80 -11.09
CA LEU A 5 0.49 -3.86 -10.24
C LEU A 5 0.83 -3.33 -8.84
N PHE A 6 1.46 -2.15 -8.73
CA PHE A 6 1.75 -1.53 -7.43
C PHE A 6 0.48 -1.15 -6.67
N ALA A 7 -0.55 -0.64 -7.37
CA ALA A 7 -1.84 -0.36 -6.75
C ALA A 7 -2.53 -1.63 -6.20
N VAL A 8 -2.51 -2.71 -6.97
CA VAL A 8 -3.10 -3.99 -6.57
C VAL A 8 -2.33 -4.60 -5.40
N LEU A 9 -0.99 -4.57 -5.44
CA LEU A 9 -0.14 -5.03 -4.34
C LEU A 9 -0.37 -4.21 -3.07
N ALA A 10 -0.44 -2.88 -3.18
CA ALA A 10 -0.74 -2.01 -2.06
C ALA A 10 -2.10 -2.34 -1.42
N LEU A 11 -3.12 -2.59 -2.24
CA LEU A 11 -4.46 -2.96 -1.77
C LEU A 11 -4.44 -4.32 -1.05
N ILE A 12 -3.82 -5.34 -1.64
CA ILE A 12 -3.72 -6.67 -1.04
C ILE A 12 -2.96 -6.61 0.29
N SER A 13 -1.83 -5.89 0.33
CA SER A 13 -1.05 -5.69 1.56
C SER A 13 -1.86 -4.96 2.63
N ALA A 14 -2.67 -3.96 2.28
CA ALA A 14 -3.53 -3.26 3.22
C ALA A 14 -4.62 -4.17 3.82
N VAL A 15 -5.26 -4.99 2.99
CA VAL A 15 -6.27 -5.96 3.44
C VAL A 15 -5.63 -7.01 4.36
N ALA A 16 -4.47 -7.54 3.98
CA ALA A 16 -3.72 -8.49 4.79
C ALA A 16 -3.32 -7.89 6.15
N ALA A 17 -2.83 -6.64 6.16
CA ALA A 17 -2.52 -5.93 7.40
C ALA A 17 -3.74 -5.80 8.32
N GLY A 18 -4.89 -5.44 7.77
CA GLY A 18 -6.15 -5.38 8.52
C GLY A 18 -6.54 -6.73 9.14
N TYR A 19 -6.42 -7.82 8.38
CA TYR A 19 -6.68 -9.17 8.89
C TYR A 19 -5.74 -9.56 10.03
N PHE A 20 -4.44 -9.32 9.89
CA PHE A 20 -3.46 -9.70 10.91
C PHE A 20 -3.59 -8.85 12.19
N LEU A 21 -3.88 -7.56 12.06
CA LEU A 21 -4.16 -6.69 13.21
C LEU A 21 -5.47 -7.09 13.93
N TYR A 22 -6.51 -7.44 13.18
CA TYR A 22 -7.75 -7.98 13.76
C TYR A 22 -7.49 -9.32 14.47
N SER A 23 -6.70 -10.20 13.85
CA SER A 23 -6.31 -11.49 14.44
C SER A 23 -5.51 -11.30 15.73
N PHE A 24 -4.61 -10.32 15.77
CA PHE A 24 -3.91 -9.95 17.00
C PHE A 24 -4.89 -9.52 18.10
N GLN A 25 -5.84 -8.63 17.81
CA GLN A 25 -6.84 -8.21 18.80
C GLN A 25 -7.70 -9.35 19.34
N LYS A 26 -7.97 -10.35 18.51
CA LYS A 26 -8.84 -11.48 18.87
C LYS A 26 -8.12 -12.59 19.64
N TYR A 27 -6.86 -12.86 19.30
CA TYR A 27 -6.13 -14.04 19.80
C TYR A 27 -4.89 -13.69 20.63
N ASP A 28 -4.61 -12.40 20.85
CA ASP A 28 -3.44 -11.85 21.57
C ASP A 28 -2.10 -12.46 21.12
N ASN A 29 -2.01 -12.74 19.81
CA ASN A 29 -0.85 -13.37 19.22
C ASN A 29 0.16 -12.32 18.74
N SER A 30 1.26 -12.17 19.48
CA SER A 30 2.34 -11.24 19.14
C SER A 30 2.93 -11.47 17.73
N THR A 31 2.88 -12.70 17.21
CA THR A 31 3.31 -13.01 15.84
C THR A 31 2.41 -12.33 14.80
N SER A 32 1.09 -12.34 15.02
CA SER A 32 0.12 -11.66 14.14
C SER A 32 0.34 -10.16 14.11
N LEU A 33 0.72 -9.55 15.25
CA LEU A 33 1.05 -8.13 15.32
C LEU A 33 2.25 -7.78 14.43
N VAL A 34 3.36 -8.54 14.55
CA VAL A 34 4.58 -8.31 13.76
C VAL A 34 4.29 -8.44 12.26
N ILE A 35 3.57 -9.50 11.87
CA ILE A 35 3.19 -9.70 10.46
C ILE A 35 2.28 -8.57 9.97
N GLY A 36 1.31 -8.14 10.79
CA GLY A 36 0.41 -7.03 10.46
C GLY A 36 1.15 -5.72 10.21
N ILE A 37 2.13 -5.40 11.06
CA ILE A 37 2.98 -4.20 10.90
C ILE A 37 3.79 -4.27 9.60
N ILE A 38 4.41 -5.41 9.30
CA ILE A 38 5.19 -5.59 8.06
C ILE A 38 4.28 -5.39 6.83
N MET A 39 3.07 -5.97 6.84
CA MET A 39 2.11 -5.81 5.75
C MET A 39 1.63 -4.35 5.61
N ALA A 40 1.45 -3.64 6.73
CA ALA A 40 1.08 -2.22 6.72
C ALA A 40 2.19 -1.35 6.10
N LEU A 41 3.46 -1.63 6.42
CA LEU A 41 4.60 -0.94 5.82
C LEU A 41 4.69 -1.20 4.31
N LEU A 42 4.48 -2.45 3.88
CA LEU A 42 4.43 -2.79 2.46
C LEU A 42 3.31 -2.05 1.72
N ALA A 43 2.13 -1.91 2.34
CA ALA A 43 1.03 -1.15 1.77
C ALA A 43 1.40 0.33 1.56
N ILE A 44 2.12 0.94 2.51
CA ILE A 44 2.61 2.32 2.39
C ILE A 44 3.65 2.42 1.28
N VAL A 45 4.62 1.51 1.20
CA VAL A 45 5.67 1.53 0.19
C VAL A 45 5.08 1.37 -1.22
N PHE A 46 4.24 0.37 -1.44
CA PHE A 46 3.62 0.15 -2.76
C PHE A 46 2.61 1.25 -3.10
N GLY A 47 1.84 1.75 -2.12
CA GLY A 47 0.93 2.87 -2.32
C GLY A 47 1.67 4.16 -2.67
N GLY A 48 2.79 4.43 -2.00
CA GLY A 48 3.67 5.55 -2.30
C GLY A 48 4.26 5.45 -3.71
N LEU A 49 4.83 4.30 -4.08
CA LEU A 49 5.35 4.07 -5.43
C LEU A 49 4.28 4.25 -6.52
N PHE A 50 3.05 3.82 -6.26
CA PHE A 50 1.92 4.05 -7.16
C PHE A 50 1.59 5.55 -7.29
N MET A 51 1.59 6.30 -6.19
CA MET A 51 1.29 7.74 -6.20
C MET A 51 2.40 8.58 -6.86
N PHE A 52 3.68 8.27 -6.62
CA PHE A 52 4.82 8.99 -7.20
C PHE A 52 4.76 9.04 -8.73
N GLY A 53 4.38 7.93 -9.39
CA GLY A 53 4.23 7.88 -10.84
C GLY A 53 3.06 8.71 -11.39
N LYS A 54 2.08 9.08 -10.56
CA LYS A 54 0.95 9.93 -10.94
C LYS A 54 1.18 11.41 -10.64
N VAL A 55 1.83 11.73 -9.52
CA VAL A 55 2.16 13.11 -9.16
C VAL A 55 3.10 13.73 -10.21
N ASN A 56 4.07 12.97 -10.72
CA ASN A 56 5.01 13.43 -11.75
C ASN A 56 4.44 13.57 -13.17
N ARG A 57 3.18 13.18 -13.44
CA ARG A 57 2.55 13.35 -14.77
C ARG A 57 1.77 14.64 -14.91
N HIS A 58 1.64 15.43 -13.84
CA HIS A 58 0.89 16.68 -13.88
C HIS A 58 1.67 17.85 -14.51
N ASP A 59 2.98 17.70 -14.73
CA ASP A 59 3.85 18.77 -15.24
C ASP A 59 3.90 18.86 -16.78
N ASP A 60 3.31 17.91 -17.51
CA ASP A 60 3.28 17.89 -18.98
C ASP A 60 1.97 18.42 -19.58
N ILE A 61 1.19 19.20 -18.81
CA ILE A 61 0.12 20.02 -19.39
C ILE A 61 0.81 21.17 -20.12
N HIS A 62 1.19 20.91 -21.36
CA HIS A 62 1.55 21.92 -22.33
C HIS A 62 0.31 22.82 -22.52
N ILE A 63 0.21 23.85 -21.68
CA ILE A 63 -0.53 25.07 -22.01
C ILE A 63 0.28 25.71 -23.14
N THR A 64 0.10 25.23 -24.36
CA THR A 64 0.45 25.97 -25.56
C THR A 64 -0.84 26.62 -26.05
N GLU A 65 -0.79 27.95 -26.01
CA GLU A 65 -1.74 28.91 -26.57
C GLU A 65 -2.15 28.60 -28.01
#